data_AF-A0A068TZD4-F1
#
_entry.id   AF-A0A068TZD4-F1
#
_cell.length_a   1.000
_cell.length_b   1.000
_cell.length_c   1.000
_cell.angle_alpha   90.00
_cell.angle_beta   90.00
_cell.angle_gamma   90.00
#
_symmetry.space_group_name_H-M   'P 1'
#
loop_
_entity.id
_entity.type
_entity.pdbx_description
1 polymer ?
#
loop_
_entity_poly.entity_id
_entity_poly.type
_entity_poly.pdbx_seq_one_letter_code
_entity_poly.pdbx_strand_id
1 'polypeptide(L)' 'MWRSVNELMLVRWDQTKPASVSNLVLLKFSEADEHESRSLEDIQKEEPEFFARVTSVLKQAESDFGL' A
#
# COMPACT_ATOMS: atom_id res chain seq x y z
N MET A 1 -3.27 -22.19 7.20
CA MET A 1 -4.68 -22.11 7.64
C MET A 1 -4.95 -20.67 8.06
N TRP A 2 -5.43 -19.84 7.14
CA TRP A 2 -5.82 -18.46 7.45
C TRP A 2 -7.34 -18.40 7.43
N ARG A 3 -7.95 -18.25 8.62
CA ARG A 3 -9.37 -17.88 8.69
C ARG A 3 -9.43 -16.36 8.63
N SER A 4 -9.37 -15.79 7.43
CA SER A 4 -9.56 -14.35 7.24
C SER A 4 -11.01 -14.09 6.86
N VAL A 5 -11.77 -13.53 7.80
CA VAL A 5 -13.09 -12.97 7.49
C VAL A 5 -12.79 -11.68 6.69
N ASN A 6 -13.16 -11.67 5.40
CA ASN A 6 -13.09 -10.54 4.43
C ASN A 6 -11.90 -10.45 3.46
N GLU A 7 -11.03 -11.47 3.33
CA GLU A 7 -10.01 -11.51 2.25
C GLU A 7 -9.08 -10.28 2.19
N LEU A 8 -8.87 -9.57 3.30
CA LEU A 8 -7.99 -8.39 3.37
C LEU A 8 -6.58 -8.76 3.83
N MET A 9 -5.57 -8.06 3.30
CA MET A 9 -4.17 -8.21 3.67
C MET A 9 -3.42 -6.87 3.64
N LEU A 10 -2.41 -6.76 4.51
CA LEU A 10 -1.50 -5.62 4.54
C LEU A 10 -0.34 -5.86 3.58
N VAL A 11 -0.15 -4.94 2.66
CA VAL A 11 0.91 -4.97 1.63
C VAL A 11 1.79 -3.75 1.78
N ARG A 12 3.08 -3.89 1.42
CA ARG A 12 3.98 -2.74 1.34
C ARG A 12 3.60 -1.87 0.15
N TRP A 13 3.35 -0.58 0.40
CA TRP A 13 3.08 0.38 -0.66
C TRP A 13 4.26 0.47 -1.63
N ASP A 14 5.46 0.70 -1.08
CA ASP A 14 6.74 0.62 -1.77
C ASP A 14 7.48 -0.65 -1.34
N GLN A 15 7.67 -1.58 -2.28
CA GLN A 15 8.36 -2.84 -2.02
C GLN A 15 9.83 -2.67 -1.66
N THR A 16 10.46 -1.55 -2.03
CA THR A 16 11.87 -1.27 -1.74
C THR A 16 12.09 -0.81 -0.29
N LYS A 17 11.02 -0.38 0.38
CA LYS A 17 11.04 0.11 1.75
C LYS A 17 10.61 -0.97 2.75
N PRO A 18 11.06 -0.92 4.01
CA PRO A 18 10.62 -1.86 5.03
C PRO A 18 9.11 -1.74 5.29
N ALA A 19 8.51 -2.79 5.88
CA ALA A 19 7.15 -2.71 6.37
C ALA A 19 7.10 -1.76 7.58
N SER A 20 6.52 -0.58 7.39
CA SER A 20 6.34 0.45 8.42
C SER A 20 4.92 1.01 8.35
N VAL A 21 4.49 1.74 9.40
CA VAL A 21 3.18 2.42 9.42
C VAL A 21 3.05 3.43 8.26
N SER A 22 4.16 4.02 7.83
CA SER A 22 4.26 4.93 6.68
C SER A 22 4.44 4.21 5.33
N ASN A 23 4.35 2.88 5.28
CA ASN A 23 4.54 2.09 4.06
C ASN A 23 3.60 0.88 3.94
N LEU A 24 2.53 0.80 4.73
CA LEU A 24 1.58 -0.32 4.68
C LEU A 24 0.21 0.16 4.21
N VAL A 25 -0.36 -0.60 3.29
CA VAL A 25 -1.72 -0.40 2.75
C VAL A 25 -2.54 -1.66 2.93
N LEU A 26 -3.82 -1.50 3.27
CA LEU A 26 -4.75 -2.61 3.42
C LEU A 26 -5.53 -2.79 2.13
N LEU A 27 -5.36 -3.94 1.48
CA LEU A 27 -5.97 -4.30 0.20
C LEU A 27 -6.70 -5.63 0.32
N LYS A 28 -7.60 -5.93 -0.61
CA LYS A 28 -8.10 -7.31 -0.78
C LYS A 28 -7.01 -8.20 -1.37
N PHE A 29 -7.16 -9.50 -1.21
CA PHE A 29 -6.22 -10.49 -1.72
C PHE A 29 -6.00 -10.37 -3.24
N SER A 30 -7.08 -10.19 -4.00
CA SER A 30 -6.99 -9.96 -5.46
C SER A 30 -6.24 -8.68 -5.82
N GLU A 31 -6.48 -7.61 -5.06
CA GLU A 31 -5.84 -6.29 -5.27
C GLU A 31 -4.37 -6.32 -4.83
N ALA A 32 -4.04 -7.13 -3.84
CA ALA A 32 -2.69 -7.31 -3.33
C ALA A 32 -1.79 -8.05 -4.32
N ASP A 33 -2.28 -9.15 -4.90
CA ASP A 33 -1.54 -9.88 -5.94
C ASP A 33 -1.26 -8.97 -7.16
N GLU A 34 -2.26 -8.16 -7.56
CA GLU A 34 -2.10 -7.16 -8.62
C GLU A 34 -1.09 -6.07 -8.23
N HIS A 35 -1.19 -5.51 -7.02
CA HIS A 35 -0.25 -4.50 -6.52
C HIS A 35 1.18 -5.04 -6.40
N GLU A 36 1.36 -6.30 -6.00
CA GLU A 36 2.67 -6.92 -5.91
C GLU A 36 3.30 -7.21 -7.28
N SER A 37 2.46 -7.42 -8.31
CA SER A 37 2.90 -7.63 -9.70
C SER A 37 3.23 -6.34 -10.45
N ARG A 38 2.74 -5.19 -9.99
CA ARG A 38 2.90 -3.88 -10.62
C ARG A 38 3.99 -3.08 -9.93
N SER A 39 4.67 -2.23 -10.69
CA SER A 39 5.59 -1.26 -10.09
C SER A 39 4.83 -0.02 -9.59
N LEU A 40 5.39 0.64 -8.58
CA LEU A 40 4.87 1.91 -8.07
C LEU A 40 4.78 2.98 -9.17
N GLU A 41 5.70 2.94 -10.15
CA GLU A 41 5.72 3.82 -11.31
C GLU A 41 4.53 3.58 -12.26
N ASP A 42 4.11 2.32 -12.42
CA ASP A 42 2.96 1.97 -13.25
C ASP A 42 1.66 2.46 -12.59
N ILE A 43 1.55 2.32 -11.26
CA ILE A 43 0.40 2.83 -10.50
C ILE A 43 0.34 4.35 -10.58
N GLN A 44 1.48 5.04 -10.52
CA GLN A 44 1.53 6.50 -10.67
C GLN A 44 1.05 6.96 -12.06
N LYS A 45 1.35 6.21 -13.12
CA LYS A 45 0.96 6.54 -14.50
C LYS A 45 -0.50 6.22 -14.81
N GLU A 46 -0.95 5.04 -14.40
CA GLU A 46 -2.29 4.55 -14.72
C GLU A 46 -3.35 5.11 -13.77
N GLU A 47 -3.00 5.32 -12.50
CA GLU A 47 -3.93 5.72 -11.44
C GLU A 47 -3.36 6.86 -10.58
N PRO A 48 -3.08 8.04 -11.17
CA PRO A 48 -2.40 9.15 -10.49
C PRO A 48 -3.17 9.66 -9.26
N GLU A 49 -4.50 9.65 -9.30
CA GLU A 49 -5.34 10.08 -8.16
C GLU A 49 -5.30 9.09 -6.99
N PHE A 50 -5.25 7.79 -7.28
CA PHE A 50 -5.09 6.76 -6.26
C PHE A 50 -3.72 6.87 -5.61
N PHE A 51 -2.67 6.95 -6.44
CA PHE A 51 -1.29 7.14 -5.99
C PHE A 51 -1.15 8.37 -5.08
N ALA A 52 -1.71 9.51 -5.49
CA ALA A 52 -1.63 10.76 -4.72
C ALA A 52 -2.33 10.64 -3.37
N ARG A 53 -3.52 10.02 -3.32
CA ARG A 53 -4.27 9.81 -2.07
C ARG A 53 -3.50 8.91 -1.10
N VAL A 54 -3.06 7.75 -1.55
CA VAL A 54 -2.32 6.80 -0.70
C VAL A 54 -1.02 7.44 -0.21
N THR A 55 -0.25 8.05 -1.10
CA THR A 55 1.02 8.70 -0.74
C THR A 55 0.82 9.84 0.25
N SER A 56 -0.25 10.63 0.13
CA SER A 56 -0.55 11.71 1.08
C SER A 56 -0.86 11.17 2.48
N VAL A 57 -1.61 10.08 2.58
CA VAL A 57 -1.94 9.44 3.87
C VAL A 57 -0.69 8.84 4.52
N LEU A 58 0.16 8.18 3.74
CA LEU A 58 1.41 7.60 4.23
C LEU A 58 2.41 8.66 4.70
N LYS A 59 2.50 9.79 3.99
CA LYS A 59 3.31 10.95 4.42
C LYS A 59 2.78 11.59 5.71
N GLN A 60 1.46 11.66 5.86
CA GLN A 60 0.87 12.12 7.12
C GLN A 60 1.22 11.18 8.26
N ALA A 61 1.14 9.85 8.03
CA ALA A 61 1.53 8.87 9.03
C ALA A 61 3.02 8.98 9.41
N GLU A 62 3.92 9.21 8.45
CA GLU A 62 5.33 9.48 8.73
C GLU A 62 5.51 10.66 9.70
N SER A 63 4.77 11.75 9.47
CA SER A 63 4.79 12.94 10.33
C SER A 63 4.17 12.68 11.72
N ASP A 64 3.04 11.98 11.78
CA ASP A 64 2.30 11.72 13.02
C ASP A 64 3.05 10.77 13.96
N PHE A 65 3.79 9.81 13.39
CA PHE A 65 4.55 8.82 14.14
C PHE A 65 6.05 9.18 14.29
N GLY A 66 6.50 10.31 13.73
CA GLY A 66 7.88 10.79 13.83
C GLY A 66 8.91 9.83 13.22
N LEU A 67 8.55 9.19 12.10
CA LEU A 67 9.34 8.17 11.40
C LEU A 67 10.29 8.76 10.36
#